data_AF-A0A1C0BS96-F1
#
_entry.id   AF-A0A1C0BS96-F1
#
_cell.length_a   1.000
_cell.length_b   1.000
_cell.length_c   1.000
_cell.angle_alpha   90.00
_cell.angle_beta   90.00
_cell.angle_gamma   90.00
#
_symmetry.space_group_name_H-M   'P 1'
#
loop_
_entity.id
_entity.type
_entity.pdbx_description
1 polymer ?
#
loop_
_entity_poly.entity_id
_entity_poly.type
_entity_poly.pdbx_seq_one_letter_code
_entity_poly.pdbx_strand_id
1 'polypeptide(L)'
;MTALNKFDMELYKQLGKVLKERRIEKDISLDRLSEAIGGVKTKSTLKRYEDGKSRVDMDTLELICKALDLDIDELLSKGMFYFDFNDKENDDYKSFSDIIKPSNPTTEYLEKNNPELLEIYNSIRENDNLVLLFDKTKDLSPEDMERILTVIKGIRAERGMD
;
A
#
# COMPACT_ATOMS: atom_id res chain seq x y z
N MET A 1 3.86 -15.41 21.53
CA MET A 1 4.03 -14.55 20.33
C MET A 1 2.82 -13.65 20.25
N THR A 2 3.01 -12.33 20.22
CA THR A 2 1.93 -11.36 20.01
C THR A 2 1.42 -11.43 18.57
N ALA A 3 0.14 -11.11 18.36
CA ALA A 3 -0.49 -11.16 17.04
C ALA A 3 0.30 -10.36 15.98
N LEU A 4 0.78 -9.16 16.32
CA LEU A 4 1.65 -8.31 15.49
C LEU A 4 2.88 -9.06 14.93
N ASN A 5 3.44 -9.99 15.70
CA ASN A 5 4.62 -10.78 15.32
C ASN A 5 4.27 -11.93 14.35
N LYS A 6 3.00 -12.38 14.33
CA LYS A 6 2.50 -13.39 13.39
C LYS A 6 2.21 -12.78 12.01
N PHE A 7 1.68 -11.55 11.98
CA PHE A 7 1.44 -10.75 10.77
C PHE A 7 2.73 -10.48 10.01
N ASP A 8 3.73 -9.90 10.70
CA ASP A 8 5.03 -9.63 10.12
C ASP A 8 5.65 -10.88 9.49
N MET A 9 5.56 -12.02 10.17
CA MET A 9 6.18 -13.26 9.71
C MET A 9 5.52 -13.85 8.45
N GLU A 10 4.21 -13.70 8.28
CA GLU A 10 3.54 -14.19 7.07
C GLU A 10 3.80 -13.27 5.87
N LEU A 11 3.90 -11.95 6.06
CA LEU A 11 4.37 -11.04 5.02
C LEU A 11 5.77 -11.42 4.52
N TYR A 12 6.74 -11.59 5.42
CA TYR A 12 8.10 -12.00 5.04
C TYR A 12 8.15 -13.39 4.39
N LYS A 13 7.19 -14.27 4.70
CA LYS A 13 7.06 -15.56 4.02
C LYS A 13 6.59 -15.42 2.58
N GLN A 14 5.67 -14.51 2.29
CA GLN A 14 5.27 -14.22 0.91
C GLN A 14 6.40 -13.55 0.13
N LEU A 15 7.03 -12.53 0.70
CA LEU A 15 8.18 -11.84 0.10
C LEU A 15 9.31 -12.84 -0.21
N GLY A 16 9.68 -13.67 0.77
CA GLY A 16 10.72 -14.69 0.62
C GLY A 16 10.45 -15.67 -0.53
N LYS A 17 9.19 -16.04 -0.74
CA LYS A 17 8.77 -16.92 -1.85
C LYS A 17 9.03 -16.28 -3.21
N VAL A 18 8.63 -15.02 -3.39
CA VAL A 18 8.84 -14.28 -4.65
C VAL A 18 10.33 -14.10 -4.92
N LEU A 19 11.12 -13.75 -3.90
CA LEU A 19 12.58 -13.63 -4.03
C LEU A 19 13.21 -14.96 -4.49
N LYS A 20 12.78 -16.08 -3.89
CA LYS A 20 13.26 -17.41 -4.24
C LYS A 20 12.91 -17.80 -5.67
N GLU A 21 11.67 -17.58 -6.08
CA GLU A 21 11.18 -17.87 -7.43
C GLU A 21 12.00 -17.09 -8.47
N ARG A 22 12.14 -15.76 -8.29
CA ARG A 22 12.94 -14.94 -9.19
C ARG A 22 14.41 -15.35 -9.23
N ARG A 23 14.99 -15.72 -8.09
CA ARG A 23 16.37 -16.21 -8.02
C ARG A 23 16.54 -17.49 -8.86
N ILE A 24 15.60 -18.42 -8.76
CA ILE A 24 15.63 -19.68 -9.51
C ILE A 24 15.40 -19.44 -11.01
N GLU A 25 14.46 -18.56 -11.39
CA GLU A 25 14.21 -18.16 -12.79
C GLU A 25 15.47 -17.60 -13.46
N LYS A 26 16.33 -16.90 -12.70
CA LYS A 26 17.59 -16.32 -13.19
C LYS A 26 18.79 -17.26 -13.05
N ASP A 27 18.57 -18.51 -12.61
CA ASP A 27 19.63 -19.49 -12.34
C ASP A 27 20.74 -18.99 -11.40
N ILE A 28 20.34 -18.17 -10.41
CA ILE A 28 21.25 -17.63 -9.40
C ILE A 28 21.27 -18.59 -8.21
N SER A 29 22.43 -19.08 -7.79
CA SER A 29 22.55 -19.84 -6.54
C SER A 29 22.51 -18.89 -5.33
N LEU A 30 22.22 -19.41 -4.13
CA LEU A 30 22.29 -18.59 -2.91
C LEU A 30 23.71 -18.06 -2.64
N ASP A 31 24.75 -18.81 -3.02
CA ASP A 31 26.14 -18.36 -2.91
C ASP A 31 26.40 -17.19 -3.87
N ARG A 32 25.93 -17.29 -5.12
CA ARG A 32 26.01 -16.19 -6.10
C ARG A 32 25.20 -14.97 -5.69
N LEU A 33 24.02 -15.15 -5.10
CA LEU A 33 23.23 -14.03 -4.59
C LEU A 33 23.96 -13.32 -3.45
N SER A 34 24.56 -14.08 -2.53
CA SER A 34 25.41 -13.54 -1.46
C SER A 34 26.53 -12.67 -2.02
N GLU A 35 27.25 -13.15 -3.03
CA GLU A 35 28.30 -12.38 -3.71
C GLU A 35 27.74 -11.12 -4.40
N ALA A 36 26.61 -11.24 -5.10
CA ALA A 36 25.99 -10.15 -5.85
C ALA A 36 25.53 -8.98 -4.96
N ILE A 37 25.16 -9.26 -3.70
CA ILE A 37 24.82 -8.22 -2.71
C ILE A 37 26.05 -7.75 -1.90
N GLY A 38 27.27 -8.08 -2.33
CA GLY A 38 28.51 -7.65 -1.70
C GLY A 38 28.96 -8.50 -0.51
N GLY A 39 28.44 -9.72 -0.37
CA GLY A 39 28.81 -10.64 0.71
C GLY A 39 28.28 -10.26 2.10
N VAL A 40 27.38 -9.28 2.18
CA VAL A 40 26.86 -8.74 3.45
C VAL A 40 25.94 -9.71 4.20
N LYS A 41 25.39 -10.73 3.52
CA LYS A 41 24.61 -11.82 4.14
C LYS A 41 25.07 -13.17 3.61
N THR A 42 25.17 -14.14 4.52
CA THR A 42 25.54 -15.52 4.16
C THR A 42 24.42 -16.24 3.41
N LYS A 43 24.76 -17.30 2.67
CA LYS A 43 23.81 -18.26 2.09
C LYS A 43 22.77 -18.78 3.08
N SER A 44 23.17 -19.10 4.31
CA SER A 44 22.26 -19.59 5.34
C SER A 44 21.23 -18.52 5.71
N THR A 45 21.67 -17.27 5.85
CA THR A 45 20.82 -16.12 6.13
C THR A 45 19.84 -15.87 4.97
N LEU A 46 20.32 -15.83 3.73
CA LEU A 46 19.49 -15.67 2.54
C LEU A 46 18.45 -16.78 2.40
N LYS A 47 18.83 -18.04 2.68
CA LYS A 47 17.87 -19.15 2.70
C LYS A 47 16.76 -18.94 3.73
N ARG A 48 17.10 -18.43 4.93
CA ARG A 48 16.08 -18.15 5.95
C ARG A 48 15.15 -17.03 5.53
N TYR A 49 15.63 -16.04 4.77
CA TYR A 49 14.79 -15.00 4.18
C TYR A 49 13.83 -15.59 3.15
N GLU A 50 14.32 -16.39 2.21
CA GLU A 50 13.50 -17.07 1.21
C GLU A 50 12.45 -18.03 1.82
N ASP A 51 12.79 -18.66 2.95
CA ASP A 51 11.87 -19.53 3.71
C ASP A 51 10.91 -18.75 4.63
N GLY A 52 11.02 -17.41 4.73
CA GLY A 52 10.22 -16.59 5.65
C GLY A 52 10.53 -16.81 7.14
N LYS A 53 11.68 -17.41 7.47
CA LYS A 53 12.09 -17.76 8.85
C LYS A 53 12.83 -16.62 9.58
N SER A 54 13.02 -15.50 8.91
CA SER A 54 13.52 -14.26 9.53
C SER A 54 13.05 -13.05 8.75
N ARG A 55 12.87 -11.97 9.49
CA ARG A 55 12.72 -10.63 8.95
C ARG A 55 13.96 -10.22 8.16
N VAL A 56 13.71 -9.60 7.02
CA VAL A 56 14.71 -8.92 6.18
C VAL A 56 14.64 -7.43 6.51
N ASP A 57 15.78 -6.79 6.75
CA ASP A 57 15.86 -5.33 6.86
C ASP A 57 15.78 -4.66 5.48
N MET A 58 15.26 -3.43 5.41
CA MET A 58 14.96 -2.77 4.13
C MET A 58 16.18 -2.60 3.24
N ASP A 59 17.31 -2.15 3.79
CA ASP A 59 18.57 -2.00 3.03
C ASP A 59 18.99 -3.32 2.38
N THR A 60 18.90 -4.43 3.12
CA THR A 60 19.18 -5.77 2.57
C THR A 60 18.16 -6.17 1.52
N LEU A 61 16.87 -5.87 1.72
CA LEU A 61 15.83 -6.19 0.75
C LEU A 61 16.06 -5.46 -0.59
N GLU A 62 16.42 -4.18 -0.54
CA GLU A 62 16.77 -3.39 -1.72
C GLU A 62 17.95 -3.97 -2.48
N LEU A 63 19.02 -4.38 -1.77
CA LEU A 63 20.16 -5.04 -2.39
C LEU A 63 19.78 -6.34 -3.09
N ILE A 64 18.96 -7.17 -2.44
CA ILE A 64 18.47 -8.42 -3.03
C ILE A 64 17.60 -8.14 -4.26
N CYS A 65 16.67 -7.18 -4.17
CA CYS A 65 15.79 -6.82 -5.29
C CYS A 65 16.59 -6.33 -6.49
N LYS A 66 17.58 -5.45 -6.25
CA LYS A 66 18.50 -4.96 -7.28
C LYS A 66 19.29 -6.11 -7.93
N ALA A 67 19.82 -7.05 -7.14
CA ALA A 67 20.55 -8.20 -7.67
C ALA A 67 19.65 -9.15 -8.49
N LEU A 68 18.36 -9.23 -8.15
CA LEU A 68 17.38 -10.08 -8.81
C LEU A 68 16.60 -9.37 -9.93
N ASP A 69 16.84 -8.08 -10.17
CA ASP A 69 16.07 -7.24 -11.10
C ASP A 69 14.56 -7.26 -10.77
N LEU A 70 14.27 -6.94 -9.52
CA LEU A 70 12.94 -6.75 -8.99
C LEU A 70 12.74 -5.28 -8.63
N ASP A 71 11.59 -4.75 -8.98
CA ASP A 71 11.10 -3.51 -8.43
C ASP A 71 10.60 -3.74 -7.00
N ILE A 72 11.13 -2.98 -6.04
CA ILE A 72 10.82 -3.19 -4.63
C ILE A 72 9.39 -2.77 -4.29
N ASP A 73 8.86 -1.73 -4.96
CA ASP A 73 7.51 -1.24 -4.73
C ASP A 73 6.49 -2.25 -5.26
N GLU A 74 6.75 -2.86 -6.43
CA GLU A 74 5.95 -3.95 -6.98
C GLU A 74 5.97 -5.18 -6.07
N LEU A 75 7.15 -5.54 -5.54
CA LEU A 75 7.31 -6.68 -4.63
C LEU A 75 6.50 -6.48 -3.34
N LEU A 76 6.62 -5.30 -2.71
CA LEU A 76 5.89 -4.97 -1.49
C LEU A 76 4.39 -4.93 -1.76
N SER A 77 3.97 -4.30 -2.86
CA SER A 77 2.55 -4.21 -3.25
C SER A 77 1.94 -5.60 -3.45
N LYS A 78 2.64 -6.51 -4.14
CA LYS A 78 2.20 -7.91 -4.29
C LYS A 78 2.14 -8.63 -2.95
N GLY A 79 3.17 -8.49 -2.12
CA GLY A 79 3.22 -9.09 -0.78
C GLY A 79 2.03 -8.66 0.10
N MET A 80 1.70 -7.36 0.08
CA MET A 80 0.56 -6.79 0.79
C MET A 80 -0.78 -7.28 0.22
N PHE A 81 -0.93 -7.31 -1.10
CA PHE A 81 -2.16 -7.79 -1.73
C PHE A 81 -2.42 -9.27 -1.43
N TYR A 82 -1.42 -10.15 -1.57
CA TYR A 82 -1.57 -11.57 -1.18
C TYR A 82 -1.88 -11.75 0.30
N PHE A 83 -1.40 -10.84 1.14
CA PHE A 83 -1.71 -10.85 2.56
C PHE A 83 -3.18 -10.48 2.83
N ASP A 84 -3.67 -9.36 2.29
CA ASP A 84 -5.05 -8.89 2.47
C ASP A 84 -6.10 -9.88 1.92
N PHE A 85 -5.81 -10.62 0.87
CA PHE A 85 -6.76 -11.62 0.33
C PHE A 85 -6.88 -12.88 1.19
N ASN A 86 -5.78 -13.30 1.84
CA ASN A 86 -5.81 -14.47 2.73
C ASN A 86 -6.30 -14.12 4.15
N ASP A 87 -6.31 -12.84 4.52
CA ASP A 87 -6.79 -12.37 5.84
C ASP A 87 -8.32 -12.24 5.89
N LYS A 88 -9.01 -12.12 4.75
CA LYS A 88 -10.49 -12.08 4.68
C LYS A 88 -11.20 -13.34 5.21
N GLU A 89 -10.48 -14.42 5.52
CA GLU A 89 -11.03 -15.58 6.24
C GLU A 89 -10.99 -15.42 7.78
N ASN A 90 -10.31 -14.42 8.34
CA ASN A 90 -10.27 -14.12 9.78
C ASN A 90 -10.94 -12.76 10.08
N ASP A 91 -12.21 -12.80 10.47
CA ASP A 91 -13.08 -11.64 10.74
C ASP A 91 -12.66 -10.76 11.95
N ASP A 92 -11.60 -11.15 12.66
CA ASP A 92 -11.17 -10.56 13.94
C ASP A 92 -9.92 -9.67 13.83
N TYR A 93 -9.36 -9.51 12.63
CA TYR A 93 -8.16 -8.72 12.39
C TYR A 93 -8.42 -7.57 11.41
N LYS A 94 -7.95 -6.37 11.77
CA LYS A 94 -7.94 -5.22 10.86
C LYS A 94 -7.06 -5.56 9.65
N SER A 95 -7.59 -5.38 8.44
CA SER A 95 -6.86 -5.61 7.19
C SER A 95 -5.53 -4.86 7.21
N PHE A 96 -4.48 -5.42 6.61
CA PHE A 96 -3.17 -4.79 6.54
C PHE A 96 -3.23 -3.46 5.76
N SER A 97 -4.17 -3.35 4.80
CA SER A 97 -4.55 -2.08 4.16
C SER A 97 -5.02 -0.99 5.13
N ASP A 98 -5.60 -1.34 6.30
CA ASP A 98 -5.96 -0.39 7.35
C ASP A 98 -4.76 0.01 8.22
N ILE A 99 -3.74 -0.87 8.33
CA ILE A 99 -2.51 -0.62 9.10
C ILE A 99 -1.53 0.25 8.31
N ILE A 100 -1.48 0.06 6.99
CA ILE A 100 -0.65 0.82 6.05
C ILE A 100 -1.56 1.59 5.09
N LYS A 101 -2.59 2.26 5.61
CA LYS A 101 -3.11 3.42 4.88
C LYS A 101 -1.93 4.37 4.71
N PRO A 102 -1.64 4.86 3.49
CA PRO A 102 -0.61 5.87 3.32
C PRO A 102 -0.99 7.04 4.23
N SER A 103 -0.25 7.19 5.34
CA SER A 103 -0.36 8.31 6.26
C SER A 103 0.25 9.51 5.56
N ASN A 104 -0.50 10.01 4.59
CA ASN A 104 -0.37 11.35 4.10
C ASN A 104 -0.58 12.27 5.33
N PRO A 105 0.33 13.22 5.63
CA PRO A 105 0.19 14.12 6.77
C PRO A 105 -1.16 14.86 6.83
N THR A 106 -1.79 15.08 5.67
CA THR A 106 -3.15 15.61 5.51
C THR A 106 -4.20 14.63 6.03
N THR A 107 -4.15 13.35 5.69
CA THR A 107 -5.12 12.37 6.19
C THR A 107 -4.99 12.15 7.69
N GLU A 108 -3.77 12.12 8.22
CA GLU A 108 -3.52 12.02 9.67
C GLU A 108 -4.02 13.27 10.42
N TYR A 109 -3.76 14.46 9.85
CA TYR A 109 -4.27 15.71 10.41
C TYR A 109 -5.80 15.76 10.41
N LEU A 110 -6.44 15.36 9.31
CA LEU A 110 -7.90 15.35 9.20
C LEU A 110 -8.51 14.31 10.14
N GLU A 111 -7.97 13.09 10.22
CA GLU A 111 -8.46 12.06 11.15
C GLU A 111 -8.44 12.55 12.60
N LYS A 112 -7.37 13.25 12.99
CA LYS A 112 -7.19 13.74 14.36
C LYS A 112 -8.03 14.98 14.69
N ASN A 113 -8.21 15.89 13.73
CA ASN A 113 -8.74 17.23 14.00
C ASN A 113 -10.12 17.48 13.37
N ASN A 114 -10.47 16.75 12.31
CA ASN A 114 -11.74 16.89 11.60
C ASN A 114 -12.12 15.59 10.84
N PRO A 115 -12.57 14.55 11.57
CA PRO A 115 -12.87 13.24 10.97
C PRO A 115 -14.01 13.28 9.96
N GLU A 116 -14.96 14.21 10.08
CA GLU A 116 -16.02 14.41 9.09
C GLU A 116 -15.47 14.93 7.75
N LEU A 117 -14.45 15.80 7.79
CA LEU A 117 -13.79 16.30 6.59
C LEU A 117 -12.91 15.24 5.92
N LEU A 118 -12.43 14.24 6.66
CA LEU A 118 -11.64 13.14 6.09
C LEU A 118 -12.47 12.32 5.08
N GLU A 119 -13.75 12.07 5.38
CA GLU A 119 -14.64 11.34 4.48
C GLU A 119 -14.82 12.09 3.16
N ILE A 120 -15.06 13.40 3.24
CA ILE A 120 -15.19 14.28 2.08
C ILE A 120 -13.88 14.30 1.28
N TYR A 121 -12.74 14.47 1.95
CA TYR A 121 -11.42 14.48 1.32
C TYR A 121 -11.14 13.20 0.53
N ASN A 122 -11.42 12.03 1.11
CA ASN A 122 -11.24 10.75 0.43
C ASN A 122 -12.19 10.61 -0.76
N SER A 123 -13.46 11.01 -0.60
CA SER A 123 -14.45 10.94 -1.69
C SER A 123 -14.04 11.77 -2.91
N ILE A 124 -13.40 12.93 -2.70
CA ILE A 124 -12.88 13.78 -3.78
C ILE A 124 -11.66 13.11 -4.40
N ARG A 125 -10.67 12.69 -3.59
CA ARG A 125 -9.41 12.12 -4.08
C ARG A 125 -9.61 10.86 -4.93
N GLU A 126 -10.62 10.07 -4.61
CA GLU A 126 -10.91 8.78 -5.27
C GLU A 126 -11.85 8.91 -6.48
N ASN A 127 -12.26 10.14 -6.83
CA ASN A 127 -13.16 10.41 -7.93
C ASN A 127 -12.62 11.55 -8.82
N ASP A 128 -12.05 11.18 -9.97
CA ASP A 128 -11.45 12.12 -10.93
C ASP A 128 -12.39 13.25 -11.36
N ASN A 129 -13.70 12.98 -11.46
CA ASN A 129 -14.68 14.01 -11.82
C ASN A 129 -14.90 15.02 -10.69
N LEU A 130 -14.83 14.58 -9.42
CA LEU A 130 -14.88 15.48 -8.28
C LEU A 130 -13.59 16.30 -8.18
N VAL A 131 -12.42 15.68 -8.36
CA VAL A 131 -11.14 16.42 -8.44
C VAL A 131 -11.21 17.52 -9.50
N LEU A 132 -11.68 17.18 -10.70
CA LEU A 132 -11.82 18.14 -11.79
C LEU A 132 -12.84 19.24 -11.46
N LEU A 133 -13.98 18.91 -10.86
CA LEU A 133 -14.98 19.90 -10.45
C LEU A 133 -14.40 20.91 -9.46
N PHE A 134 -13.71 20.43 -8.42
CA PHE A 134 -13.08 21.31 -7.42
C PHE A 134 -11.95 22.14 -8.02
N ASP A 135 -11.12 21.58 -8.90
CA ASP A 135 -10.10 22.35 -9.62
C ASP A 135 -10.69 23.50 -10.44
N LYS A 136 -11.82 23.25 -11.12
CA LYS A 136 -12.48 24.25 -11.98
C LYS A 136 -13.27 25.30 -11.20
N THR A 137 -13.59 25.03 -9.93
CA THR A 137 -14.43 25.91 -9.11
C THR A 137 -13.67 26.66 -8.02
N LYS A 138 -12.42 26.29 -7.71
CA LYS A 138 -11.62 26.84 -6.60
C LYS A 138 -11.43 28.37 -6.62
N ASP A 139 -11.47 28.98 -7.80
CA ASP A 139 -11.23 30.41 -8.02
C ASP A 139 -12.53 31.21 -8.21
N LEU A 140 -13.70 30.56 -8.07
CA LEU A 140 -15.00 31.22 -8.26
C LEU A 140 -15.38 32.11 -7.06
N SER A 141 -16.15 33.15 -7.37
CA SER A 141 -16.75 34.00 -6.34
C SER A 141 -17.82 33.23 -5.54
N PRO A 142 -18.14 33.63 -4.30
CA PRO A 142 -19.25 33.04 -3.54
C PRO A 142 -20.58 33.07 -4.31
N GLU A 143 -20.86 34.15 -5.05
CA GLU A 143 -22.08 34.26 -5.87
C GLU A 143 -22.09 33.22 -7.01
N ASP A 144 -20.96 33.02 -7.68
CA ASP A 144 -20.87 32.00 -8.74
C ASP A 144 -20.97 30.57 -8.16
N MET A 145 -20.44 30.35 -6.96
CA MET A 145 -20.60 29.08 -6.24
C MET A 145 -22.06 28.77 -5.92
N GLU A 146 -22.87 29.76 -5.52
CA GLU A 146 -24.31 29.58 -5.30
C GLU A 146 -25.05 29.13 -6.56
N ARG A 147 -24.65 29.64 -7.73
CA ARG A 147 -25.19 29.22 -9.02
C ARG A 147 -24.86 27.76 -9.31
N ILE A 148 -23.63 27.32 -9.05
CA ILE A 148 -23.22 25.92 -9.17
C ILE A 148 -24.03 25.02 -8.22
N LEU A 149 -24.19 25.43 -6.96
CA LEU A 149 -25.01 24.69 -5.99
C LEU A 149 -26.47 24.56 -6.43
N THR A 150 -27.02 25.57 -7.10
CA THR A 150 -28.38 25.52 -7.67
C THR A 150 -28.50 24.47 -8.75
N VAL A 151 -27.52 24.37 -9.66
CA VAL A 151 -27.48 23.32 -10.68
C VAL A 151 -27.40 21.93 -10.05
N ILE A 152 -26.54 21.76 -9.05
CA ILE A 152 -26.39 20.48 -8.32
C ILE A 152 -27.72 20.08 -7.65
N LYS A 153 -28.40 21.01 -6.97
CA LYS A 153 -29.73 20.78 -6.37
C LYS A 153 -30.75 20.33 -7.41
N GLY A 154 -30.78 20.95 -8.59
CA GLY A 154 -31.66 20.55 -9.69
C GLY A 154 -31.43 19.09 -10.10
N ILE A 155 -30.17 18.70 -10.32
CA ILE A 155 -29.81 17.32 -10.69
C ILE A 155 -30.22 16.31 -9.62
N ARG A 156 -30.03 16.65 -8.34
CA ARG A 156 -30.39 15.76 -7.21
C ARG A 156 -31.90 15.57 -7.11
N ALA A 157 -32.68 16.63 -7.28
CA ALA A 157 -34.14 16.57 -7.30
C ALA A 157 -34.67 15.71 -8.46
N GLU A 158 -34.11 15.87 -9.67
CA GLU A 158 -34.46 15.05 -10.84
C GLU A 158 -34.21 13.55 -10.61
N ARG A 159 -33.23 13.21 -9.77
CA ARG A 159 -32.85 11.83 -9.44
C ARG A 159 -33.49 11.30 -8.16
N GLY A 160 -34.35 12.07 -7.49
CA GLY A 160 -34.98 11.70 -6.23
C GLY A 160 -33.98 11.48 -5.08
N MET A 161 -32.86 12.20 -5.12
CA MET A 161 -31.80 12.14 -4.10
C MET A 161 -32.00 13.18 -2.99
N ASP A 162 -33.01 14.05 -3.14
CA ASP A 162 -33.44 15.12 -2.24
C ASP A 162 -34.98 15.20 -2.18
#